data_AF-A0A378C2P6-F1
#
_entry.id   AF-A0A378C2P6-F1
#
_cell.length_a   1.000
_cell.length_b   1.000
_cell.length_c   1.000
_cell.angle_alpha   90.00
_cell.angle_beta   90.00
_cell.angle_gamma   90.00
#
_symmetry.space_group_name_H-M   'P 1'
#
loop_
_entity.id
_entity.type
_entity.pdbx_description
1 polymer ?
#
loop_
_entity_poly.entity_id
_entity_poly.type
_entity_poly.pdbx_seq_one_letter_code
_entity_poly.pdbx_strand_id
1 'polypeptide(L)'
;MSFFSPVNQARWARFRHNRRGYWSLWLFLILFLCSLGAELLANDRPLLVQYRGQLYVPVLKNYTEQTFGGAFATAADYQDPWLQQQLATHGWALWPPVRFGATTINFASTVPFPSPPSASNWLGTDANGGDVLARILYGHASRCSSVCC
;
A
#
# COMPACT_ATOMS: atom_id res chain seq x y z
N MET A 1 33.74 19.06 15.20
CA MET A 1 34.33 17.82 14.66
C MET A 1 33.54 17.41 13.42
N SER A 2 34.07 17.69 12.23
CA SER A 2 33.43 17.30 10.97
C SER A 2 33.72 15.82 10.69
N PHE A 3 32.71 14.97 10.83
CA PHE A 3 32.78 13.51 10.61
C PHE A 3 33.19 13.07 9.19
N PHE A 4 33.27 14.00 8.23
CA PHE A 4 33.60 13.70 6.84
C PHE A 4 35.03 14.11 6.51
N SER A 5 35.81 13.18 5.94
CA SER A 5 37.16 13.47 5.46
C SER A 5 37.14 14.65 4.48
N PRO A 6 38.18 15.50 4.46
CA PRO A 6 38.24 16.68 3.57
C PRO A 6 38.10 16.30 2.09
N VAL A 7 38.51 15.07 1.72
CA VAL A 7 38.32 14.51 0.38
C VAL A 7 36.85 14.28 0.05
N ASN A 8 36.05 13.77 1.00
CA ASN A 8 34.61 13.58 0.81
C ASN A 8 33.85 14.90 0.75
N GLN A 9 34.28 15.94 1.49
CA GLN A 9 33.70 17.28 1.39
C GLN A 9 33.92 17.90 0.00
N ALA A 10 35.14 17.79 -0.55
CA ALA A 10 35.44 18.27 -1.89
C ALA A 10 34.65 17.51 -2.99
N ARG A 11 34.47 16.19 -2.83
CA ARG A 11 33.63 15.37 -3.72
C ARG A 11 32.16 15.78 -3.65
N TRP A 12 31.63 16.05 -2.45
CA TRP A 12 30.25 16.52 -2.27
C TRP A 12 30.03 17.91 -2.87
N ALA A 13 31.00 18.82 -2.76
CA ALA A 13 30.94 20.13 -3.40
C ALA A 13 30.93 20.02 -4.94
N ARG A 14 31.78 19.16 -5.52
CA ARG A 14 31.76 18.84 -6.96
C ARG A 14 30.44 18.22 -7.40
N PHE A 15 29.87 17.31 -6.61
CA PHE A 15 28.59 16.68 -6.90
C PHE A 15 27.42 17.68 -6.87
N ARG A 16 27.36 18.57 -5.88
CA ARG A 16 26.35 19.64 -5.81
C ARG A 16 26.46 20.67 -6.94
N HIS A 17 27.64 20.85 -7.53
CA HIS A 17 27.82 21.72 -8.70
C HIS A 17 27.17 21.13 -9.97
N ASN A 18 27.07 19.80 -10.06
CA ASN A 18 26.40 19.11 -11.17
C ASN A 18 24.88 19.12 -10.99
N ARG A 19 24.20 20.11 -11.58
CA ARG A 19 22.73 20.28 -11.48
C ARG A 19 21.93 19.03 -11.85
N ARG A 20 22.36 18.29 -12.88
CA ARG A 20 21.69 17.04 -13.31
C ARG A 20 21.82 15.92 -12.27
N GLY A 21 23.03 15.73 -11.73
CA GLY A 21 23.31 14.71 -10.70
C GLY A 21 22.59 14.99 -9.38
N TYR A 22 22.44 16.27 -9.03
CA TYR A 22 21.69 16.68 -7.84
C TYR A 22 20.19 16.41 -8.00
N TRP A 23 19.61 16.72 -9.18
CA TRP A 23 18.21 16.40 -9.48
C TRP A 23 17.94 14.90 -9.55
N SER A 24 18.83 14.10 -10.14
CA SER A 24 18.66 12.65 -10.17
C SER A 24 18.74 12.04 -8.77
N LEU A 25 19.59 12.59 -7.88
CA LEU A 25 19.64 12.17 -6.49
C LEU A 25 18.33 12.46 -5.77
N TRP A 26 17.74 13.64 -5.98
CA TRP A 26 16.43 13.97 -5.41
C TRP A 26 15.31 13.09 -5.96
N LEU A 27 15.26 12.86 -7.27
CA LEU A 27 14.27 11.98 -7.89
C LEU A 27 14.39 10.56 -7.34
N PHE A 28 15.60 10.03 -7.28
CA PHE A 28 15.87 8.71 -6.71
C PHE A 28 15.49 8.65 -5.23
N LEU A 29 15.82 9.67 -4.44
CA LEU A 29 15.51 9.73 -3.03
C LEU A 29 14.00 9.79 -2.78
N ILE A 30 13.26 10.53 -3.59
CA ILE A 30 11.79 10.55 -3.55
C ILE A 30 11.24 9.16 -3.89
N LEU A 31 11.67 8.56 -5.01
CA LEU A 31 11.22 7.21 -5.40
C LEU A 31 11.56 6.16 -4.34
N PHE A 32 12.75 6.25 -3.73
CA PHE A 32 13.22 5.35 -2.68
C PHE A 32 12.41 5.51 -1.39
N LEU A 33 12.14 6.75 -0.97
CA LEU A 33 11.29 7.03 0.19
C LEU A 33 9.84 6.64 -0.07
N CYS A 34 9.32 6.85 -1.28
CA CYS A 34 8.01 6.39 -1.68
C CYS A 34 7.93 4.86 -1.70
N SER A 35 9.00 4.15 -2.07
CA SER A 35 9.08 2.69 -2.01
C SER A 35 9.10 2.17 -0.56
N LEU A 36 9.93 2.75 0.31
CA LEU A 36 9.96 2.40 1.74
C LEU A 36 8.67 2.77 2.47
N GLY A 37 8.05 3.89 2.07
CA GLY A 37 6.79 4.38 2.62
C GLY A 37 5.55 3.81 1.93
N ALA A 38 5.70 3.00 0.88
CA ALA A 38 4.57 2.47 0.13
C ALA A 38 3.65 1.63 1.03
N GLU A 39 4.22 0.81 1.90
CA GLU A 39 3.48 -0.01 2.87
C GLU A 39 2.72 0.82 3.94
N LEU A 40 3.15 2.07 4.15
CA LEU A 40 2.50 3.03 5.07
C LEU A 40 1.44 3.88 4.35
N LEU A 41 1.67 4.18 3.07
CA LEU A 41 0.79 5.02 2.24
C LEU A 41 -0.35 4.24 1.58
N ALA A 42 -0.11 2.98 1.21
CA ALA A 42 -1.04 2.05 0.59
C ALA A 42 -1.18 0.82 1.49
N ASN A 43 -2.06 0.92 2.48
CA ASN A 43 -2.32 -0.15 3.44
C ASN A 43 -3.82 -0.42 3.48
N ASP A 44 -4.19 -1.69 3.53
CA ASP A 44 -5.60 -2.11 3.68
C ASP A 44 -6.11 -1.92 5.12
N ARG A 45 -5.22 -1.54 6.04
CA ARG A 45 -5.52 -1.32 7.45
C ARG A 45 -5.49 0.16 7.82
N PRO A 46 -6.35 0.58 8.76
CA PRO A 46 -6.32 1.93 9.29
C PRO A 46 -5.01 2.20 10.05
N LEU A 47 -4.50 3.43 9.94
CA LEU A 47 -3.31 3.91 10.65
C LEU A 47 -3.52 3.87 12.17
N LEU A 48 -4.67 4.35 12.61
CA LEU A 48 -5.06 4.47 14.01
C LEU A 48 -6.54 4.12 14.15
N VAL A 49 -6.88 3.42 15.22
CA VAL A 49 -8.27 3.08 15.55
C VAL A 49 -8.50 3.39 17.02
N GLN A 50 -9.53 4.17 17.32
CA GLN A 50 -10.07 4.26 18.66
C GLN A 50 -11.27 3.33 18.77
N TYR A 51 -11.27 2.46 19.78
CA TYR A 51 -12.39 1.57 20.08
C TYR A 51 -12.65 1.54 21.59
N ARG A 52 -13.87 1.91 22.01
CA ARG A 52 -14.30 1.95 23.43
C ARG A 52 -13.33 2.69 24.36
N GLY A 53 -12.72 3.76 23.87
CA GLY A 53 -11.77 4.59 24.64
C GLY A 53 -10.32 4.08 24.65
N GLN A 54 -10.01 2.93 24.03
CA GLN A 54 -8.64 2.47 23.81
C GLN A 54 -8.17 2.79 22.39
N LEU A 55 -6.89 3.13 22.26
CA LEU A 55 -6.23 3.41 20.98
C LEU A 55 -5.42 2.21 20.52
N TYR A 56 -5.63 1.84 19.26
CA TYR A 56 -4.99 0.72 18.58
C TYR A 56 -4.25 1.26 17.35
N VAL A 57 -3.11 0.64 17.01
CA VAL A 57 -2.25 1.03 15.87
C VAL A 57 -2.07 -0.17 14.93
N PRO A 58 -3.06 -0.49 14.07
CA PRO A 58 -3.08 -1.72 13.26
C PRO A 58 -1.98 -1.82 12.21
N VAL A 59 -1.35 -0.69 11.87
CA VAL A 59 -0.20 -0.62 10.97
C VAL A 59 1.07 -1.21 11.58
N LEU A 60 1.22 -1.15 12.91
CA LEU A 60 2.39 -1.67 13.62
C LEU A 60 2.14 -3.02 14.27
N LYS A 61 0.88 -3.32 14.61
CA LYS A 61 0.47 -4.57 15.28
C LYS A 61 -0.75 -5.20 14.63
N ASN A 62 -0.70 -6.52 14.50
CA ASN A 62 -1.85 -7.32 14.09
C ASN A 62 -2.79 -7.50 15.30
N TYR A 63 -4.04 -7.09 15.16
CA TYR A 63 -5.10 -7.31 16.13
C TYR A 63 -6.10 -8.33 15.60
N THR A 64 -6.75 -9.06 16.50
CA THR A 64 -7.78 -10.06 16.14
C THR A 64 -9.18 -9.47 16.18
N GLU A 65 -10.15 -10.06 15.50
CA GLU A 65 -11.55 -9.59 15.52
C GLU A 65 -12.13 -9.53 16.94
N GLN A 66 -11.73 -10.46 17.82
CA GLN A 66 -12.11 -10.44 19.24
C GLN A 66 -11.79 -9.14 19.96
N THR A 67 -10.71 -8.44 19.58
CA THR A 67 -10.35 -7.14 20.19
C THR A 67 -11.40 -6.06 19.91
N PHE A 68 -12.14 -6.19 18.82
CA PHE A 68 -13.21 -5.29 18.41
C PHE A 68 -14.62 -5.87 18.67
N GLY A 69 -14.71 -6.95 19.45
CA GLY A 69 -15.99 -7.59 19.81
C GLY A 69 -16.46 -8.68 18.86
N GLY A 70 -15.58 -9.20 17.99
CA GLY A 70 -15.88 -10.33 17.10
C GLY A 70 -15.81 -11.68 17.81
N ALA A 71 -16.34 -12.71 17.16
CA ALA A 71 -16.40 -14.07 17.72
C ALA A 71 -15.07 -14.84 17.53
N PHE A 72 -14.28 -14.50 16.51
CA PHE A 72 -13.15 -15.30 16.06
C PHE A 72 -11.79 -14.71 16.47
N ALA A 73 -10.83 -15.59 16.76
CA ALA A 73 -9.44 -15.24 17.03
C ALA A 73 -8.61 -15.07 15.73
N THR A 74 -9.27 -14.76 14.62
CA THR A 74 -8.69 -14.46 13.32
C THR A 74 -8.19 -13.02 13.26
N ALA A 75 -7.27 -12.74 12.33
CA ALA A 75 -6.82 -11.37 12.08
C ALA A 75 -8.02 -10.49 11.68
N ALA A 76 -8.11 -9.30 12.27
CA ALA A 76 -9.22 -8.38 12.00
C ALA A 76 -9.22 -7.90 10.54
N ASP A 77 -10.31 -8.17 9.83
CA ASP A 77 -10.55 -7.62 8.50
C ASP A 77 -11.27 -6.27 8.60
N TYR A 78 -10.52 -5.17 8.44
CA TYR A 78 -11.05 -3.81 8.49
C TYR A 78 -11.89 -3.43 7.25
N GLN A 79 -11.88 -4.24 6.19
CA GLN A 79 -12.74 -4.05 5.02
C GLN A 79 -14.14 -4.66 5.19
N ASP A 80 -14.33 -5.54 6.19
CA ASP A 80 -15.63 -6.12 6.49
C ASP A 80 -16.65 -5.02 6.89
N PRO A 81 -17.80 -4.92 6.20
CA PRO A 81 -18.88 -4.00 6.57
C PRO A 81 -19.30 -4.11 8.04
N TRP A 82 -19.27 -5.33 8.61
CA TRP A 82 -19.63 -5.54 10.01
C TRP A 82 -18.64 -4.82 10.95
N LEU A 83 -17.33 -5.00 10.73
CA LEU A 83 -16.31 -4.36 11.56
C LEU A 83 -16.30 -2.84 11.38
N GLN A 84 -16.51 -2.35 10.16
CA GLN A 84 -16.63 -0.91 9.89
C GLN A 84 -17.79 -0.28 10.64
N GLN A 85 -18.95 -0.94 10.66
CA GLN A 85 -20.11 -0.47 11.43
C GLN A 85 -19.85 -0.52 12.93
N GLN A 86 -19.18 -1.56 13.43
CA GLN A 86 -18.78 -1.66 14.84
C GLN A 86 -17.85 -0.51 15.24
N LEU A 87 -16.80 -0.26 14.45
CA LEU A 87 -15.84 0.80 14.69
C LEU A 87 -16.50 2.19 14.63
N ALA A 88 -17.39 2.42 13.67
CA ALA A 88 -18.14 3.68 13.57
C ALA A 88 -19.10 3.90 14.76
N THR A 89 -19.63 2.83 15.36
CA THR A 89 -20.56 2.90 16.49
C THR A 89 -19.84 3.13 17.83
N HIS A 90 -18.65 2.57 18.01
CA HIS A 90 -17.93 2.58 19.29
C HIS A 90 -16.60 3.34 19.27
N GLY A 91 -16.32 4.07 18.19
CA GLY A 91 -15.13 4.92 18.09
C GLY A 91 -14.92 5.49 16.69
N TRP A 92 -13.66 5.56 16.26
CA TRP A 92 -13.28 6.09 14.96
C TRP A 92 -12.03 5.40 14.43
N ALA A 93 -11.83 5.45 13.13
CA ALA A 93 -10.63 4.94 12.47
C ALA A 93 -10.05 6.00 11.53
N LEU A 94 -8.74 6.25 11.65
CA LEU A 94 -7.98 7.08 10.73
C LEU A 94 -7.37 6.17 9.66
N TRP A 95 -7.72 6.46 8.42
CA TRP A 95 -7.33 5.66 7.28
C TRP A 95 -6.23 6.32 6.47
N PRO A 96 -5.36 5.54 5.82
CA PRO A 96 -4.45 6.08 4.83
C PRO A 96 -5.25 6.62 3.63
N PRO A 97 -4.71 7.63 2.91
CA PRO A 97 -5.37 8.23 1.75
C PRO A 97 -5.54 7.25 0.59
N VAL A 98 -4.71 6.21 0.50
CA VAL A 98 -4.85 5.12 -0.47
C VAL A 98 -5.28 3.86 0.27
N ARG A 99 -6.55 3.47 0.11
CA ARG A 99 -7.18 2.31 0.77
C ARG A 99 -7.15 1.03 -0.07
N PHE A 100 -6.15 0.90 -0.93
CA PHE A 100 -5.99 -0.24 -1.82
C PHE A 100 -4.53 -0.70 -1.79
N GLY A 101 -4.26 -1.84 -1.16
CA GLY A 101 -3.02 -2.58 -1.34
C GLY A 101 -2.91 -3.12 -2.77
N ALA A 102 -1.68 -3.22 -3.30
CA ALA A 102 -1.40 -3.66 -4.67
C ALA A 102 -1.81 -5.12 -4.99
N THR A 103 -2.32 -5.87 -4.01
CA THR A 103 -2.69 -7.29 -4.12
C THR A 103 -4.11 -7.61 -3.65
N THR A 104 -4.91 -6.61 -3.29
CA THR A 104 -6.21 -6.86 -2.65
C THR A 104 -7.31 -6.97 -3.71
N ILE A 105 -7.71 -8.22 -3.98
CA ILE A 105 -8.86 -8.57 -4.82
C ILE A 105 -10.12 -8.08 -4.08
N ASN A 106 -10.85 -7.14 -4.68
CA ASN A 106 -12.13 -6.64 -4.19
C ASN A 106 -13.21 -7.74 -4.29
N PHE A 107 -13.32 -8.62 -3.29
CA PHE A 107 -14.41 -9.60 -3.20
C PHE A 107 -15.78 -8.96 -2.89
N ALA A 108 -15.81 -7.67 -2.55
CA ALA A 108 -17.02 -6.90 -2.24
C ALA A 108 -17.58 -6.10 -3.44
N SER A 109 -17.08 -6.30 -4.66
CA SER A 109 -17.62 -5.60 -5.84
C SER A 109 -19.01 -6.14 -6.21
N THR A 110 -20.03 -5.29 -6.08
CA THR A 110 -21.46 -5.56 -6.37
C THR A 110 -21.77 -5.63 -7.87
N VAL A 111 -20.76 -5.75 -8.74
CA VAL A 111 -20.91 -5.81 -10.19
C VAL A 111 -20.43 -7.17 -10.67
N PRO A 112 -21.25 -7.94 -11.40
CA PRO A 112 -20.81 -9.21 -11.96
C PRO A 112 -19.65 -8.98 -12.93
N PHE A 113 -18.60 -9.76 -12.78
CA PHE A 113 -17.52 -9.82 -13.76
C PHE A 113 -18.07 -10.41 -15.06
N PRO A 114 -17.67 -9.91 -16.25
CA PRO A 114 -16.74 -8.82 -16.51
C PRO A 114 -17.37 -7.43 -16.38
N SER A 115 -16.68 -6.53 -15.66
CA SER A 115 -17.11 -5.14 -15.47
C SER A 115 -16.51 -4.18 -16.51
N PRO A 116 -17.28 -3.19 -17.00
CA PRO A 116 -16.77 -2.14 -17.90
C PRO A 116 -15.73 -1.24 -17.19
N PRO A 117 -14.89 -0.50 -17.94
CA PRO A 117 -13.84 0.33 -17.39
C PRO A 117 -14.38 1.28 -16.33
N SER A 118 -13.76 1.26 -15.16
CA SER A 118 -14.17 2.05 -13.99
C SER A 118 -12.95 2.70 -13.35
N ALA A 119 -13.17 3.64 -12.43
CA ALA A 119 -12.07 4.32 -11.73
C ALA A 119 -11.13 3.34 -10.99
N SER A 120 -11.61 2.12 -10.67
CA SER A 120 -10.82 1.06 -10.03
C SER A 120 -10.15 0.10 -11.02
N ASN A 121 -10.69 -0.10 -12.22
CA ASN A 121 -10.11 -0.95 -13.27
C ASN A 121 -10.09 -0.15 -14.58
N TRP A 122 -8.98 0.55 -14.83
CA TRP A 122 -8.89 1.53 -15.94
C TRP A 122 -9.15 0.92 -17.32
N LEU A 123 -8.81 -0.36 -17.51
CA LEU A 123 -9.10 -1.11 -18.75
C LEU A 123 -10.19 -2.19 -18.57
N GLY A 124 -10.85 -2.23 -17.41
CA GLY A 124 -11.82 -3.26 -17.06
C GLY A 124 -11.19 -4.57 -16.59
N THR A 125 -12.04 -5.56 -16.35
CA THR A 125 -11.68 -6.87 -15.79
C THR A 125 -11.89 -7.99 -16.81
N ASP A 126 -11.02 -8.99 -16.82
CA ASP A 126 -11.17 -10.19 -17.66
C ASP A 126 -12.32 -11.12 -17.19
N ALA A 127 -12.55 -12.21 -17.91
CA ALA A 127 -13.61 -13.18 -17.61
C ALA A 127 -13.46 -13.86 -16.23
N ASN A 128 -12.28 -13.77 -15.61
CA ASN A 128 -11.99 -14.28 -14.26
C ASN A 128 -11.94 -13.15 -13.21
N GLY A 129 -12.28 -11.92 -13.59
CA GLY A 129 -12.28 -10.76 -12.70
C GLY A 129 -10.91 -10.10 -12.47
N GLY A 130 -9.87 -10.50 -13.21
CA GLY A 130 -8.53 -9.92 -13.12
C GLY A 130 -8.41 -8.63 -13.92
N ASP A 131 -7.70 -7.62 -13.38
CA ASP A 131 -7.44 -6.35 -14.09
C ASP A 131 -6.54 -6.58 -15.32
N VAL A 132 -7.04 -6.13 -16.48
CA VAL A 132 -6.36 -6.24 -17.78
C VAL A 132 -5.10 -5.38 -17.84
N LEU A 133 -5.13 -4.16 -17.31
CA LEU A 133 -3.99 -3.25 -17.24
C LEU A 133 -2.88 -3.84 -16.37
N ALA A 134 -3.26 -4.40 -15.21
CA ALA A 134 -2.30 -5.03 -14.29
C ALA A 134 -1.61 -6.23 -14.94
N ARG A 135 -2.35 -7.05 -15.71
CA ARG A 135 -1.77 -8.18 -16.45
C ARG A 135 -0.86 -7.75 -17.60
N ILE A 136 -1.13 -6.64 -18.27
CA ILE A 136 -0.23 -6.10 -19.31
C ILE A 136 1.07 -5.60 -18.66
N LEU A 137 0.98 -4.90 -17.53
CA LEU A 137 2.13 -4.42 -16.77
C LEU A 137 2.98 -5.57 -16.20
N TYR A 138 2.34 -6.58 -15.60
CA TYR A 138 3.03 -7.76 -15.04
C TYR A 138 3.46 -8.78 -16.09
N GLY A 139 2.79 -8.84 -17.23
CA GLY A 139 3.14 -9.72 -18.35
C GLY A 139 4.53 -9.44 -18.91
N HIS A 140 5.07 -8.23 -18.68
CA HIS A 140 6.44 -7.87 -19.01
C HIS A 140 7.48 -8.37 -17.99
N ALA A 141 7.05 -8.88 -16.83
CA ALA A 141 7.92 -9.28 -15.72
C ALA A 141 7.97 -10.79 -15.44
N SER A 142 7.00 -11.59 -15.90
CA SER A 142 6.85 -12.99 -15.42
C SER A 142 6.97 -14.09 -16.47
N ARG A 143 7.36 -13.80 -17.72
CA ARG A 143 7.49 -14.84 -18.76
C ARG A 143 8.94 -15.25 -19.07
N CYS A 144 9.74 -15.45 -18.03
CA CYS A 144 10.97 -16.23 -18.11
C CYS A 144 11.05 -17.24 -16.95
N SER A 145 10.00 -18.03 -16.73
CA SER A 145 10.09 -19.24 -15.89
C SER A 145 8.93 -20.21 -16.18
N SER A 146 8.82 -20.70 -17.41
CA SER A 146 8.35 -22.08 -17.68
C SER A 146 8.41 -22.39 -19.17
N VAL A 147 9.54 -22.95 -19.57
CA VAL A 147 9.61 -23.95 -20.64
C VAL A 147 9.42 -25.31 -19.94
N CYS A 148 8.72 -26.25 -20.58
CA CYS A 148 8.42 -27.64 -20.16
C CYS A 148 7.21 -27.84 -19.23
N CYS A 149 6.03 -28.06 -19.82
CA CYS A 149 5.33 -29.36 -19.82
C CYS A 149 4.18 -29.32 -20.83
#